data_AF-A0A0N4Y729-F1
#
_entry.id   AF-A0A0N4Y729-F1
#
_cell.length_a   1.000
_cell.length_b   1.000
_cell.length_c   1.000
_cell.angle_alpha   90.00
_cell.angle_beta   90.00
_cell.angle_gamma   90.00
#
_symmetry.space_group_name_H-M   'P 1'
#
loop_
_entity.id
_entity.type
_entity.pdbx_description
1 polymer ?
#
loop_
_entity_poly.entity_id
_entity_poly.type
_entity_poly.pdbx_seq_one_letter_code
_entity_poly.pdbx_strand_id
1 'polypeptide(L)'
;MIILAVFQAMNEFVAIEGASQAEKYILSSTSVCNFSTIADANSLGTHDQKHLVPWIQSHFGDRPYVFQQDSAPAHKAKSVQKWCKDNLHDFVSAEEWPPYSPDLNPMDYSIWSVLEAKACATPHRSLDCLKESLIKAWDEIDEDYLRRTIDAFPQRLHQCIVNGGDRVEQI
;
A
#
# COMPACT_ATOMS: atom_id res chain seq x y z
N MET A 1 19.69 15.63 5.84
CA MET A 1 19.85 14.25 6.36
C MET A 1 18.94 14.01 7.58
N ILE A 2 17.65 14.36 7.50
CA ILE A 2 16.59 14.03 8.47
C ILE A 2 15.24 14.05 7.72
N ILE A 3 15.12 13.28 6.64
CA ILE A 3 13.84 13.03 5.94
C ILE A 3 13.65 11.52 5.69
N LEU A 4 14.61 10.68 6.09
CA LEU A 4 14.44 9.23 6.16
C LEU A 4 13.95 8.88 7.57
N ALA A 5 12.69 8.41 7.71
CA ALA A 5 12.18 7.47 8.74
C ALA A 5 10.81 7.81 9.40
N VAL A 6 10.00 8.73 8.89
CA VAL A 6 8.79 9.23 9.57
C VAL A 6 7.78 9.56 8.45
N PHE A 7 6.63 8.93 8.17
CA PHE A 7 5.76 7.95 8.82
C PHE A 7 4.99 7.21 7.72
N GLN A 8 4.97 5.87 7.76
CA GLN A 8 4.22 4.99 6.86
C GLN A 8 3.04 4.43 7.66
N ALA A 9 1.98 5.22 7.83
CA ALA A 9 0.81 4.83 8.62
C ALA A 9 -0.36 5.75 8.30
N MET A 10 -1.39 5.21 7.65
CA MET A 10 -2.67 5.89 7.44
C MET A 10 -3.76 4.82 7.49
N ASN A 11 -4.66 4.99 8.46
CA ASN A 11 -5.84 4.16 8.66
C ASN A 11 -6.80 4.43 7.51
N GLU A 12 -6.96 3.45 6.64
CA GLU A 12 -8.20 2.85 6.16
C GLU A 12 -7.82 2.09 4.90
N PHE A 13 -8.05 0.79 4.93
CA PHE A 13 -7.68 -0.09 3.85
C PHE A 13 -8.59 0.20 2.64
N VAL A 14 -7.99 0.33 1.45
CA VAL A 14 -8.77 0.44 0.21
C VAL A 14 -8.91 -0.96 -0.40
N ALA A 15 -10.14 -1.50 -0.38
CA ALA A 15 -10.57 -2.59 -1.24
C ALA A 15 -11.16 -1.96 -2.50
N ILE A 16 -10.66 -2.29 -3.68
CA ILE A 16 -11.25 -1.78 -4.92
C ILE A 16 -12.05 -2.89 -5.58
N GLU A 17 -13.37 -2.83 -5.43
CA GLU A 17 -14.29 -3.51 -6.32
C GLU A 17 -14.30 -2.76 -7.67
N GLY A 18 -13.78 -3.33 -8.76
CA GLY A 18 -13.82 -2.60 -10.03
C GLY A 18 -13.11 -3.17 -11.26
N ALA A 19 -12.26 -4.20 -11.18
CA ALA A 19 -11.64 -4.74 -12.38
C ALA A 19 -12.66 -5.57 -13.18
N SER A 20 -13.21 -5.00 -14.27
CA SER A 20 -14.07 -5.70 -15.21
C SER A 20 -13.36 -6.94 -15.75
N GLN A 21 -13.92 -8.12 -15.44
CA GLN A 21 -13.64 -9.40 -16.07
C GLN A 21 -12.18 -9.93 -16.04
N ALA A 22 -11.60 -10.07 -14.84
CA ALA A 22 -10.63 -11.13 -14.49
C ALA A 22 -10.33 -11.15 -12.97
N GLU A 23 -11.26 -11.68 -12.17
CA GLU A 23 -11.11 -12.46 -10.90
C GLU A 23 -10.01 -12.20 -9.84
N LYS A 24 -9.27 -11.08 -9.78
CA LYS A 24 -8.32 -10.84 -8.66
C LYS A 24 -8.27 -9.38 -8.20
N TYR A 25 -8.66 -9.13 -6.94
CA TYR A 25 -8.53 -7.81 -6.30
C TYR A 25 -7.10 -7.59 -5.77
N ILE A 26 -6.45 -6.46 -6.07
CA ILE A 26 -5.11 -6.15 -5.53
C ILE A 26 -5.26 -5.33 -4.23
N LEU A 27 -4.69 -5.81 -3.13
CA LEU A 27 -4.62 -5.14 -1.84
C LEU A 27 -3.20 -4.68 -1.54
N SER A 28 -2.96 -3.38 -1.37
CA SER A 28 -1.61 -2.87 -1.06
C SER A 28 -1.40 -2.68 0.45
N SER A 29 -0.30 -3.26 0.98
CA SER A 29 0.06 -3.23 2.40
C SER A 29 0.41 -1.85 2.96
N THR A 30 0.67 -0.87 2.08
CA THR A 30 0.89 0.52 2.50
C THR A 30 -0.37 1.16 3.10
N SER A 31 -1.51 0.46 3.07
CA SER A 31 -2.81 0.87 3.65
C SER A 31 -3.09 0.24 5.04
N VAL A 32 -2.13 -0.48 5.63
CA VAL A 32 -2.42 -1.50 6.66
C VAL A 32 -1.76 -1.28 8.01
N CYS A 33 -0.88 -0.28 8.16
CA CYS A 33 -0.09 -0.16 9.40
C CYS A 33 -0.63 0.94 10.33
N ASN A 34 -1.12 0.52 11.49
CA ASN A 34 -1.54 1.41 12.58
C ASN A 34 -0.31 2.09 13.24
N PHE A 35 -0.53 3.28 13.77
CA PHE A 35 0.47 4.27 14.23
C PHE A 35 1.35 3.89 15.43
N SER A 36 1.45 2.62 15.81
CA SER A 36 2.04 2.21 17.10
C SER A 36 3.24 1.27 17.06
N THR A 37 3.75 0.83 15.90
CA THR A 37 4.87 -0.12 15.94
C THR A 37 5.98 0.16 14.95
N ILE A 38 7.20 0.22 15.52
CA ILE A 38 8.46 0.13 14.81
C ILE A 38 8.37 -1.09 13.89
N ALA A 39 8.59 -0.90 12.59
CA ALA A 39 8.50 -1.97 11.59
C ALA A 39 9.68 -2.94 11.74
N ASP A 40 9.63 -3.77 12.78
CA ASP A 40 10.37 -5.02 12.85
C ASP A 40 9.48 -6.16 12.31
N ALA A 41 10.11 -7.16 11.71
CA ALA A 41 9.41 -8.27 11.04
C ALA A 41 8.53 -9.11 11.98
N ASN A 42 8.78 -9.06 13.30
CA ASN A 42 8.01 -9.81 14.29
C ASN A 42 6.72 -9.05 14.65
N SER A 43 6.79 -7.72 14.69
CA SER A 43 5.64 -6.85 14.85
C SER A 43 4.71 -6.91 13.66
N LEU A 44 5.23 -7.05 12.42
CA LEU A 44 4.39 -7.01 11.24
C LEU A 44 3.40 -8.18 11.19
N GLY A 45 3.87 -9.42 11.40
CA GLY A 45 2.97 -10.60 11.42
C GLY A 45 1.92 -10.54 12.54
N THR A 46 2.24 -9.94 13.69
CA THR A 46 1.26 -9.75 14.78
C THR A 46 0.30 -8.58 14.53
N HIS A 47 0.73 -7.57 13.78
CA HIS A 47 -0.10 -6.45 13.36
C HIS A 47 -1.12 -6.88 12.30
N ASP A 48 -0.65 -7.57 11.26
CA ASP A 48 -1.45 -8.06 10.15
C ASP A 48 -2.53 -9.04 10.65
N GLN A 49 -2.18 -9.92 11.58
CA GLN A 49 -3.17 -10.81 12.19
C GLN A 49 -4.27 -10.07 12.97
N LYS A 50 -3.96 -8.94 13.61
CA LYS A 50 -4.91 -8.19 14.44
C LYS A 50 -5.80 -7.23 13.64
N HIS A 51 -5.29 -6.68 12.54
CA HIS A 51 -5.97 -5.61 11.81
C HIS A 51 -6.24 -5.96 10.34
N LEU A 52 -5.26 -6.51 9.62
CA LEU A 52 -5.40 -6.86 8.19
C LEU A 52 -6.42 -7.97 7.98
N VAL A 53 -6.29 -9.09 8.70
CA VAL A 53 -7.16 -10.26 8.47
C VAL A 53 -8.64 -9.96 8.74
N PRO A 54 -9.03 -9.37 9.89
CA PRO A 54 -10.44 -9.04 10.13
C PRO A 54 -10.99 -8.05 9.11
N TRP A 55 -10.17 -7.09 8.65
CA TRP A 55 -10.59 -6.13 7.65
C TRP A 55 -10.79 -6.78 6.28
N ILE A 56 -9.87 -7.64 5.84
CA ILE A 56 -10.02 -8.41 4.59
C ILE A 56 -11.31 -9.22 4.65
N GLN A 57 -11.54 -9.93 5.76
CA GLN A 57 -12.74 -10.75 5.92
C GLN A 57 -14.02 -9.93 5.85
N SER A 58 -14.05 -8.73 6.44
CA SER A 58 -15.25 -7.88 6.40
C SER A 58 -15.52 -7.29 5.02
N HIS A 59 -14.50 -7.10 4.18
CA HIS A 59 -14.65 -6.48 2.86
C HIS A 59 -14.78 -7.51 1.73
N PHE A 60 -13.97 -8.56 1.74
CA PHE A 60 -13.94 -9.56 0.67
C PHE A 60 -14.75 -10.80 1.01
N GLY A 61 -14.95 -11.11 2.30
CA GLY A 61 -15.47 -12.41 2.71
C GLY A 61 -14.59 -13.53 2.14
N ASP A 62 -15.22 -14.45 1.42
CA ASP A 62 -14.53 -15.57 0.75
C ASP A 62 -14.07 -15.25 -0.69
N ARG A 63 -14.20 -13.99 -1.14
CA ARG A 63 -13.82 -13.61 -2.52
C ARG A 63 -12.30 -13.64 -2.70
N PRO A 64 -11.81 -14.08 -3.88
CA PRO A 64 -10.37 -14.15 -4.16
C PRO A 64 -9.75 -12.75 -4.26
N TYR A 65 -8.59 -12.57 -3.64
CA TYR A 65 -7.77 -11.36 -3.71
C TYR A 65 -6.28 -11.71 -3.74
N VAL A 66 -5.46 -10.74 -4.12
CA VAL A 66 -3.99 -10.75 -4.14
C VAL A 66 -3.49 -9.60 -3.27
N PHE A 67 -2.72 -9.92 -2.24
CA PHE A 67 -2.05 -8.92 -1.42
C PHE A 67 -0.69 -8.53 -2.01
N GLN A 68 -0.35 -7.26 -2.01
CA GLN A 68 0.86 -6.68 -2.57
C GLN A 68 1.56 -5.86 -1.50
N GLN A 69 2.88 -6.05 -1.37
CA GLN A 69 3.73 -5.26 -0.48
C GLN A 69 4.86 -4.63 -1.28
N ASP A 70 5.37 -3.49 -0.80
CA ASP A 70 6.58 -2.91 -1.36
C ASP A 70 7.83 -3.78 -1.03
N SER A 71 8.97 -3.38 -1.59
CA SER A 71 10.24 -4.09 -1.42
C SER A 71 10.99 -3.76 -0.11
N ALA A 72 10.33 -3.18 0.90
CA ALA A 72 10.96 -2.81 2.17
C ALA A 72 11.56 -4.03 2.90
N PRO A 73 12.67 -3.87 3.64
CA PRO A 73 13.33 -5.00 4.31
C PRO A 73 12.43 -5.80 5.25
N ALA A 74 11.47 -5.16 5.92
CA ALA A 74 10.52 -5.84 6.80
C ALA A 74 9.61 -6.80 6.02
N HIS A 75 9.14 -6.41 4.83
CA HIS A 75 8.30 -7.23 3.96
C HIS A 75 9.07 -8.42 3.38
N LYS A 76 10.39 -8.27 3.17
CA LYS A 76 11.27 -9.35 2.69
C LYS A 76 11.66 -10.38 3.76
N ALA A 77 11.30 -10.15 5.02
CA ALA A 77 11.62 -11.09 6.08
C ALA A 77 10.92 -12.44 5.87
N LYS A 78 11.66 -13.54 6.03
CA LYS A 78 11.15 -14.90 5.84
C LYS A 78 9.90 -15.20 6.69
N SER A 79 9.84 -14.64 7.90
CA SER A 79 8.68 -14.77 8.79
C SER A 79 7.43 -14.12 8.21
N VAL A 80 7.56 -12.92 7.62
CA VAL A 80 6.47 -12.17 7.01
C VAL A 80 5.99 -12.84 5.73
N GLN A 81 6.92 -13.22 4.84
CA GLN A 81 6.59 -13.95 3.62
C GLN A 81 5.88 -15.28 3.91
N LYS A 82 6.35 -16.02 4.93
CA LYS A 82 5.68 -17.24 5.40
C LYS A 82 4.29 -16.96 5.95
N TRP A 83 4.14 -15.92 6.77
CA TRP A 83 2.85 -15.55 7.33
C TRP A 83 1.85 -15.19 6.24
N CYS A 84 2.24 -14.38 5.25
CA CYS A 84 1.38 -14.01 4.11
C CYS A 84 0.92 -15.26 3.36
N LYS A 85 1.85 -16.17 3.06
CA LYS A 85 1.56 -17.44 2.39
C LYS A 85 0.58 -18.33 3.16
N ASP A 86 0.69 -18.37 4.48
CA ASP A 86 -0.12 -19.26 5.32
C ASP A 86 -1.52 -18.66 5.64
N ASN A 87 -1.69 -17.34 5.59
CA ASN A 87 -2.89 -16.65 6.12
C ASN A 87 -3.68 -15.85 5.08
N LEU A 88 -3.11 -15.54 3.92
CA LEU A 88 -3.77 -14.76 2.88
C LEU A 88 -4.18 -15.66 1.70
N HIS A 89 -5.17 -15.20 0.91
CA HIS A 89 -5.67 -15.95 -0.24
C HIS A 89 -4.60 -16.10 -1.34
N ASP A 90 -4.03 -14.97 -1.77
CA ASP A 90 -2.93 -14.90 -2.72
C ASP A 90 -2.08 -13.66 -2.35
N PHE A 91 -0.79 -13.65 -2.65
CA PHE A 91 0.04 -12.46 -2.44
C PHE A 91 1.24 -12.43 -3.37
N VAL A 92 1.69 -11.22 -3.74
CA VAL A 92 2.92 -10.99 -4.49
C VAL A 92 4.09 -11.13 -3.53
N SER A 93 4.88 -12.18 -3.71
CA SER A 93 6.07 -12.43 -2.90
C SER A 93 7.17 -11.40 -3.15
N ALA A 94 8.10 -11.32 -2.21
CA ALA A 94 9.29 -10.47 -2.32
C ALA A 94 10.14 -10.82 -3.55
N GLU A 95 10.09 -12.07 -4.01
CA GLU A 95 10.77 -12.54 -5.22
C GLU A 95 10.06 -12.15 -6.52
N GLU A 96 8.73 -12.02 -6.49
CA GLU A 96 7.92 -11.61 -7.64
C GLU A 96 7.89 -10.09 -7.82
N TRP A 97 8.00 -9.32 -6.73
CA TRP A 97 8.01 -7.86 -6.81
C TRP A 97 9.37 -7.33 -7.27
N PRO A 98 9.44 -6.57 -8.38
CA PRO A 98 10.69 -6.03 -8.87
C PRO A 98 11.31 -5.03 -7.88
N PRO A 99 12.63 -5.08 -7.63
CA PRO A 99 13.28 -4.13 -6.74
C PRO A 99 13.24 -2.71 -7.35
N TYR A 100 13.24 -1.69 -6.49
CA TYR A 100 13.28 -0.28 -6.90
C TYR A 100 12.20 0.14 -7.91
N SER A 101 10.99 -0.38 -7.75
CA SER A 101 9.87 -0.13 -8.68
C SER A 101 8.75 0.74 -8.06
N PRO A 102 9.03 1.98 -7.64
CA PRO A 102 7.99 2.88 -7.12
C PRO A 102 6.96 3.22 -8.20
N ASP A 103 7.35 3.20 -9.48
CA ASP A 103 6.45 3.47 -10.61
C ASP A 103 5.35 2.40 -10.78
N LEU A 104 5.48 1.26 -10.07
CA LEU A 104 4.50 0.18 -10.05
C LEU A 104 3.70 0.12 -8.74
N ASN A 105 4.06 0.91 -7.72
CA ASN A 105 3.31 0.94 -6.46
C ASN A 105 2.31 2.11 -6.45
N PRO A 106 0.98 1.86 -6.43
CA PRO A 106 -0.06 2.91 -6.36
C PRO A 106 0.14 3.96 -5.28
N MET A 107 0.70 3.54 -4.15
CA MET A 107 1.01 4.44 -3.05
C MET A 107 2.14 5.40 -3.41
N ASP A 108 3.19 4.91 -4.07
CA ASP A 108 4.38 5.70 -4.42
C ASP A 108 4.16 6.62 -5.62
N TYR A 109 3.53 6.14 -6.70
CA TYR A 109 3.37 6.96 -7.91
C TYR A 109 2.22 7.97 -7.84
N SER A 110 1.34 7.89 -6.84
CA SER A 110 0.13 8.73 -6.75
C SER A 110 -0.19 9.16 -5.32
N ILE A 111 -0.64 8.24 -4.46
CA ILE A 111 -1.36 8.58 -3.22
C ILE A 111 -0.48 9.37 -2.23
N TRP A 112 0.79 9.01 -2.07
CA TRP A 112 1.70 9.72 -1.17
C TRP A 112 1.86 11.19 -1.54
N SER A 113 1.89 11.52 -2.83
CA SER A 113 2.02 12.91 -3.28
C SER A 113 0.81 13.76 -2.90
N VAL A 114 -0.40 13.18 -2.93
CA VAL A 114 -1.64 13.85 -2.52
C VAL A 114 -1.67 14.05 -1.02
N LEU A 115 -1.31 13.01 -0.25
CA LEU A 115 -1.27 13.08 1.21
C LEU A 115 -0.24 14.12 1.68
N GLU A 116 0.97 14.11 1.12
CA GLU A 116 1.99 15.09 1.45
C GLU A 116 1.51 16.51 1.10
N ALA A 117 0.99 16.72 -0.11
CA ALA A 117 0.51 18.04 -0.54
C ALA A 117 -0.59 18.60 0.38
N LYS A 118 -1.53 17.76 0.81
CA LYS A 118 -2.62 18.15 1.71
C LYS A 118 -2.16 18.32 3.15
N ALA A 119 -1.52 17.30 3.72
CA ALA A 119 -1.13 17.28 5.12
C ALA A 119 -0.03 18.31 5.42
N CYS A 120 0.92 18.51 4.50
CA CYS A 120 2.04 19.44 4.69
C CYS A 120 1.79 20.85 4.13
N ALA A 121 0.54 21.15 3.72
CA ALA A 121 0.15 22.50 3.27
C ALA A 121 0.39 23.58 4.34
N THR A 122 0.42 23.19 5.62
CA THR A 122 0.72 24.07 6.75
C THR A 122 1.73 23.42 7.70
N PRO A 123 2.59 24.20 8.39
CA PRO A 123 3.49 23.67 9.40
C PRO A 123 2.75 23.08 10.62
N HIS A 124 3.28 21.98 11.16
CA HIS A 124 2.73 21.32 12.35
C HIS A 124 3.57 21.62 13.60
N ARG A 125 2.89 21.80 14.74
CA ARG A 125 3.55 22.08 16.04
C ARG A 125 3.95 20.82 16.82
N SER A 126 3.40 19.67 16.43
CA SER A 126 3.68 18.38 17.06
C SER A 126 3.48 17.26 16.04
N LEU A 127 4.00 16.09 16.39
CA LEU A 127 3.76 14.88 15.63
C LEU A 127 2.26 14.53 15.59
N ASP A 128 1.52 14.72 16.69
CA ASP A 128 0.09 14.40 16.74
C ASP A 128 -0.73 15.28 15.79
N CYS A 129 -0.40 16.58 15.67
CA CYS A 129 -1.04 17.45 14.68
C CYS A 129 -0.77 17.00 13.23
N LEU A 130 0.43 16.50 12.94
CA LEU A 130 0.76 15.93 11.64
C LEU A 130 -0.06 14.66 11.38
N LYS A 131 -0.21 13.78 12.37
CA LYS A 131 -1.04 12.56 12.25
C LYS A 131 -2.50 12.90 11.96
N GLU A 132 -3.08 13.84 12.70
CA GLU A 132 -4.45 14.31 12.48
C GLU A 132 -4.63 14.90 11.07
N SER A 133 -3.64 15.66 10.61
CA SER A 133 -3.66 16.27 9.27
C SER A 133 -3.54 15.23 8.16
N LEU A 134 -2.72 14.19 8.37
CA LEU A 134 -2.65 13.04 7.48
C LEU A 134 -4.01 12.35 7.42
N ILE A 135 -4.59 11.94 8.57
CA ILE A 135 -5.91 11.27 8.65
C ILE A 135 -6.96 12.06 7.88
N LYS A 136 -7.06 13.36 8.16
CA LYS A 136 -7.97 14.24 7.43
C LYS A 136 -7.69 14.27 5.92
N ALA A 137 -6.42 14.35 5.52
CA ALA A 137 -6.06 14.37 4.10
C ALA A 137 -6.51 13.10 3.38
N TRP A 138 -6.40 11.94 4.03
CA TRP A 138 -6.86 10.65 3.54
C TRP A 138 -8.36 10.56 3.40
N ASP A 139 -9.12 10.95 4.44
CA ASP A 139 -10.58 10.95 4.44
C ASP A 139 -11.16 11.87 3.35
N GLU A 140 -10.39 12.90 2.94
CA GLU A 140 -10.74 13.81 1.86
C GLU A 140 -10.25 13.36 0.47
N ILE A 141 -9.58 12.20 0.34
CA ILE A 141 -9.25 11.65 -0.99
C ILE A 141 -10.53 11.15 -1.61
N ASP A 142 -10.80 11.64 -2.82
CA ASP A 142 -11.93 11.22 -3.63
C ASP A 142 -11.85 9.73 -4.00
N GLU A 143 -12.94 8.99 -3.81
CA GLU A 143 -12.94 7.54 -4.10
C GLU A 143 -12.67 7.26 -5.58
N ASP A 144 -13.18 8.11 -6.49
CA ASP A 144 -12.90 7.95 -7.93
C ASP A 144 -11.42 8.23 -8.25
N TYR A 145 -10.72 9.06 -7.46
CA TYR A 145 -9.27 9.21 -7.56
C TYR A 145 -8.52 7.93 -7.19
N LEU A 146 -8.94 7.24 -6.12
CA LEU A 146 -8.36 5.95 -5.72
C LEU A 146 -8.60 4.89 -6.79
N ARG A 147 -9.83 4.80 -7.34
CA ARG A 147 -10.16 3.88 -8.44
C ARG A 147 -9.30 4.15 -9.67
N ARG A 148 -9.24 5.39 -10.16
CA ARG A 148 -8.40 5.76 -11.31
C ARG A 148 -6.92 5.46 -11.08
N THR A 149 -6.42 5.70 -9.87
CA THR A 149 -5.03 5.37 -9.51
C THR A 149 -4.78 3.88 -9.75
N ILE A 150 -5.67 3.02 -9.29
CA ILE A 150 -5.47 1.57 -9.36
C ILE A 150 -5.76 1.02 -10.76
N ASP A 151 -6.74 1.56 -11.46
CA ASP A 151 -7.03 1.24 -12.86
C ASP A 151 -5.85 1.58 -13.79
N ALA A 152 -4.95 2.49 -13.38
CA ALA A 152 -3.72 2.80 -14.11
C ALA A 152 -2.63 1.73 -13.93
N PHE A 153 -2.71 0.86 -12.93
CA PHE A 153 -1.67 -0.14 -12.64
C PHE A 153 -1.42 -1.13 -13.79
N PRO A 154 -2.43 -1.74 -14.44
CA PRO A 154 -2.20 -2.61 -15.60
C PRO A 154 -1.51 -1.89 -16.76
N GLN A 155 -1.84 -0.62 -17.00
CA GLN A 155 -1.21 0.17 -18.05
C GLN A 155 0.25 0.48 -17.71
N ARG A 156 0.55 0.79 -16.44
CA ARG A 156 1.93 0.96 -15.94
C ARG A 156 2.75 -0.31 -16.07
N LEU A 157 2.20 -1.46 -15.71
CA LEU A 157 2.86 -2.75 -15.92
C LEU A 157 3.16 -3.01 -17.39
N HIS A 158 2.18 -2.74 -18.27
CA HIS A 158 2.38 -2.88 -19.71
C HIS A 158 3.51 -1.99 -20.22
N GLN A 159 3.54 -0.72 -19.78
CA GLN A 159 4.59 0.21 -20.17
C GLN A 159 5.97 -0.22 -19.67
N CYS A 160 6.06 -0.75 -18.45
CA CYS A 160 7.30 -1.32 -17.91
C CYS A 160 7.82 -2.46 -18.80
N ILE A 161 6.94 -3.35 -19.26
CA ILE A 161 7.30 -4.44 -20.17
C ILE A 161 7.78 -3.89 -21.52
N VAL A 162 7.06 -2.94 -22.10
CA VAL A 162 7.43 -2.30 -23.38
C VAL A 162 8.78 -1.59 -23.28
N ASN A 163 9.06 -0.97 -22.12
CA ASN A 163 10.32 -0.29 -21.83
C ASN A 163 11.46 -1.26 -21.46
N GLY A 164 11.24 -2.58 -21.51
CA GLY A 164 12.26 -3.57 -21.14
C GLY A 164 12.65 -3.53 -19.67
N GLY A 165 11.74 -3.12 -18.79
CA GLY A 165 11.96 -2.97 -17.35
C GLY A 165 12.48 -1.60 -16.92
N ASP A 166 12.61 -0.64 -17.85
CA ASP A 166 13.00 0.73 -17.51
C ASP A 166 11.84 1.53 -16.90
N ARG A 167 12.18 2.71 -16.35
CA ARG A 167 11.28 3.63 -15.65
C ARG A 167 9.99 3.90 -16.44
N VAL A 168 8.89 4.01 -15.70
CA VAL A 168 7.58 4.38 -16.26
C VAL A 168 7.20 5.78 -15.77
N GLU A 169 7.27 6.75 -16.68
CA GLU A 169 6.84 8.13 -16.41
C GLU A 169 5.33 8.32 -16.65
N GLN A 170 4.81 9.49 -16.26
CA GLN A 170 3.37 9.82 -16.18
C GLN A 170 2.56 9.30 -17.38
N ILE A 171 1.50 8.54 -17.07
CA ILE A 171 0.55 7.95 -18.03
C ILE A 171 -0.83 8.57 -17.82
#